data_AF-A0A7S7ZE92-F1
#
_entry.id   AF-A0A7S7ZE92-F1
#
_cell.length_a   1.000
_cell.length_b   1.000
_cell.length_c   1.000
_cell.angle_alpha   90.00
_cell.angle_beta   90.00
_cell.angle_gamma   90.00
#
_symmetry.space_group_name_H-M   'P 1'
#
loop_
_entity.id
_entity.type
_entity.pdbx_description
1 polymer ?
#
loop_
_entity_poly.entity_id
_entity_poly.type
_entity_poly.pdbx_seq_one_letter_code
_entity_poly.pdbx_strand_id
1 'polypeptide(L)' 'MRRRSEPHTFEQRLDAQRLRLEHELARLPDGSERNAIATRLEQLQTAAEMYDFLMLRETTAASH' A
#
# COMPACT_ATOMS: atom_id res chain seq x y z
N MET A 1 31.38 -1.41 -8.17
CA MET A 1 30.35 -0.36 -8.03
C MET A 1 29.12 -0.99 -7.39
N ARG A 2 28.87 -0.78 -6.08
CA ARG A 2 27.71 -1.38 -5.39
C ARG A 2 26.45 -0.69 -5.90
N ARG A 3 25.57 -1.41 -6.60
CA ARG A 3 24.19 -0.96 -6.87
C ARG A 3 23.51 -0.78 -5.52
N ARG A 4 23.45 0.46 -5.03
CA ARG A 4 22.49 0.81 -3.98
C ARG A 4 21.14 0.79 -4.68
N SER A 5 20.33 -0.23 -4.39
CA SER A 5 18.91 -0.20 -4.74
C SER A 5 18.35 1.13 -4.21
N GLU A 6 17.65 1.89 -5.05
CA GLU A 6 16.96 3.09 -4.61
C GLU A 6 16.07 2.74 -3.40
N PRO A 7 15.97 3.63 -2.40
CA PRO A 7 15.06 3.40 -1.30
C PRO A 7 13.64 3.23 -1.87
N HIS A 8 12.95 2.16 -1.47
CA HIS A 8 11.61 1.89 -1.97
C HIS A 8 10.72 3.13 -1.80
N THR A 9 10.00 3.52 -2.85
CA THR A 9 9.00 4.59 -2.77
C THR A 9 7.86 4.17 -1.83
N PHE A 10 7.04 5.12 -1.40
CA PHE A 10 5.88 4.82 -0.56
C PHE A 10 4.94 3.83 -1.25
N GLU A 11 4.64 4.05 -2.54
CA GLU A 11 3.84 3.16 -3.39
C GLU A 11 4.43 1.75 -3.46
N GLN A 12 5.73 1.62 -3.69
CA GLN A 12 6.40 0.32 -3.74
C GLN A 12 6.30 -0.46 -2.42
N ARG A 13 6.36 0.24 -1.28
CA ARG A 13 6.15 -0.40 0.03
C ARG A 13 4.70 -0.80 0.24
N LEU A 14 3.77 0.02 -0.24
CA LEU A 14 2.34 -0.24 -0.18
C LEU A 14 2.01 -1.51 -0.99
N ASP A 15 2.48 -1.60 -2.23
CA ASP A 15 2.27 -2.76 -3.11
C ASP A 15 2.87 -4.04 -2.54
N ALA A 16 4.11 -3.97 -2.03
CA ALA A 16 4.75 -5.13 -1.40
C ALA A 16 3.96 -5.63 -0.18
N GLN A 17 3.41 -4.71 0.63
CA GLN A 17 2.58 -5.07 1.77
C GLN A 17 1.23 -5.63 1.33
N ARG A 18 0.61 -5.06 0.28
CA ARG A 18 -0.65 -5.55 -0.30
C ARG A 18 -0.51 -6.99 -0.79
N LEU A 19 0.50 -7.25 -1.62
CA LEU A 19 0.79 -8.58 -2.17
C LEU A 19 0.99 -9.61 -1.06
N ARG A 20 1.73 -9.24 0.00
CA ARG A 20 1.93 -10.12 1.14
C ARG A 20 0.62 -10.49 1.83
N LEU A 21 -0.24 -9.50 2.09
CA LEU A 21 -1.53 -9.70 2.74
C LEU A 21 -2.49 -10.50 1.85
N GLU A 22 -2.51 -10.27 0.54
CA GLU A 22 -3.29 -11.06 -0.42
C GLU A 22 -2.84 -12.53 -0.43
N HIS A 23 -1.52 -12.78 -0.42
CA HIS A 23 -0.97 -14.13 -0.31
C HIS A 23 -1.29 -14.81 1.03
N GLU A 24 -1.33 -14.07 2.14
CA GLU A 24 -1.75 -14.58 3.44
C GLU A 24 -3.26 -14.90 3.43
N LEU A 25 -4.08 -14.01 2.87
CA LEU A 25 -5.54 -14.19 2.73
C LEU A 25 -5.91 -15.44 1.92
N ALA A 26 -5.19 -15.69 0.81
CA ALA A 26 -5.41 -16.85 -0.05
C ALA A 26 -5.08 -18.20 0.63
N ARG A 27 -4.24 -18.17 1.68
CA ARG A 27 -3.83 -19.36 2.43
C ARG A 27 -4.67 -19.62 3.67
N LEU A 28 -5.41 -18.62 4.15
CA LEU A 28 -6.20 -18.74 5.37
C LEU A 28 -7.62 -19.28 5.09
N PRO A 29 -8.10 -20.22 5.93
CA PRO A 29 -9.50 -20.59 5.92
C PRO A 29 -10.37 -19.40 6.37
N ASP A 30 -11.66 -19.48 6.07
CA ASP A 30 -12.61 -18.47 6.51
C ASP A 30 -12.66 -18.40 8.04
N GLY A 31 -12.60 -17.18 8.59
CA GLY A 31 -12.50 -16.97 10.03
C GLY A 31 -12.05 -15.57 10.41
N SER A 32 -11.89 -15.35 11.71
CA SER A 32 -11.49 -14.05 12.28
C SER A 32 -10.14 -13.55 11.77
N GLU A 33 -9.17 -14.45 11.57
CA GLU A 33 -7.85 -14.09 11.03
C GLU A 33 -7.94 -13.59 9.59
N ARG A 34 -8.71 -14.29 8.74
CA ARG A 34 -8.97 -13.88 7.36
C ARG A 34 -9.67 -12.51 7.31
N ASN A 35 -10.65 -12.29 8.19
CA ASN A 35 -11.35 -11.01 8.29
C ASN A 35 -10.40 -9.89 8.71
N ALA A 36 -9.48 -10.15 9.65
CA ALA A 36 -8.49 -9.16 10.08
C ALA A 36 -7.54 -8.75 8.93
N ILE A 37 -7.12 -9.71 8.10
CA ILE A 37 -6.31 -9.43 6.91
C ILE A 37 -7.11 -8.63 5.87
N ALA A 38 -8.38 -8.98 5.65
CA ALA A 38 -9.27 -8.24 4.75
C ALA A 38 -9.43 -6.77 5.19
N THR A 39 -9.72 -6.52 6.48
CA THR A 39 -9.79 -5.15 7.02
C THR A 39 -8.46 -4.40 6.85
N ARG A 40 -7.32 -5.10 6.98
CA ARG A 40 -6.01 -4.46 6.81
C ARG A 40 -5.71 -4.12 5.35
N LEU A 41 -6.22 -4.90 4.40
CA LEU A 41 -6.18 -4.57 2.96
C LEU A 41 -7.03 -3.34 2.65
N GLU A 42 -8.22 -3.22 3.23
CA GLU A 42 -9.07 -2.04 3.09
C GLU A 42 -8.38 -0.78 3.61
N GLN A 43 -7.76 -0.85 4.80
CA GLN A 43 -7.00 0.27 5.35
C GLN A 43 -5.83 0.69 4.45
N LEU A 44 -5.17 -0.28 3.84
CA LEU A 44 -4.06 -0.03 2.92
C LEU A 44 -4.54 0.69 1.64
N GLN A 45 -5.69 0.28 1.11
CA GLN A 45 -6.34 0.92 -0.03
C GLN A 45 -6.71 2.37 0.28
N THR A 46 -7.35 2.62 1.43
CA THR A 46 -7.67 3.99 1.89
C THR A 46 -6.41 4.85 2.02
N ALA A 47 -5.31 4.31 2.54
CA ALA A 47 -4.05 5.04 2.65
C ALA A 47 -3.46 5.41 1.27
N ALA A 48 -3.61 4.53 0.27
CA ALA A 48 -3.22 4.81 -1.11
C ALA A 48 -4.01 5.99 -1.68
N GLU A 49 -5.33 5.95 -1.55
CA GLU A 49 -6.23 6.99 -2.05
C GLU A 49 -5.96 8.34 -1.39
N MET A 50 -5.67 8.34 -0.08
CA MET A 50 -5.27 9.55 0.63
C MET A 50 -3.93 10.10 0.13
N TYR A 51 -2.96 9.23 -0.15
CA TYR A 51 -1.67 9.65 -0.70
C TYR A 51 -1.84 10.27 -2.10
N ASP A 52 -2.60 9.62 -2.97
CA ASP A 52 -2.90 10.13 -4.31
C ASP A 52 -3.59 11.50 -4.26
N PHE A 53 -4.59 11.65 -3.37
CA PHE A 53 -5.27 12.92 -3.15
C PHE A 53 -4.31 14.04 -2.70
N LEU A 54 -3.40 13.73 -1.76
CA LEU A 54 -2.43 14.70 -1.26
C LEU A 54 -1.40 15.08 -2.34
N MET A 55 -0.86 14.11 -3.07
CA MET A 55 0.11 14.35 -4.14
C MET A 55 -0.49 15.15 -5.31
N LEU A 56 -1.76 14.87 -5.67
CA LEU A 56 -2.47 15.65 -6.69
C LEU A 56 -2.58 17.13 -6.31
N ARG A 57 -2.85 17.40 -5.02
CA ARG A 57 -2.93 18.75 -4.50
C ARG A 57 -1.57 19.44 -4.46
N GLU A 58 -0.49 18.74 -4.09
CA GLU A 58 0.87 19.28 -4.12
C GLU A 58 1.28 19.67 -5.55
N THR A 59 0.96 18.83 -6.54
CA THR A 59 1.24 19.11 -7.96
C THR A 59 0.49 20.35 -8.45
N THR A 60 -0.76 20.51 -8.02
CA THR A 60 -1.58 21.69 -8.36
C THR A 60 -1.07 22.96 -7.66
N ALA A 61 -0.65 22.86 -6.40
CA ALA A 61 -0.11 23.98 -5.63
C ALA A 61 1.27 24.45 -6.12
N ALA A 62 2.10 23.54 -6.64
CA ALA A 62 3.41 23.86 -7.20
C ALA A 62 3.35 24.53 -8.59
N SER A 63 2.16 24.59 -9.20
CA SER A 63 1.95 25.18 -10.54
C SER A 63 1.43 26.63 -10.50
N HIS A 64 1.48 27.29 -9.33
CA HIS A 64 0.96 28.64 -9.08
C HIS A 64 1.97 29.53 -8.36
#